data_AF-A0A7C4LG98-F1
#
_entry.id   AF-A0A7C4LG98-F1
#
_cell.length_a   1.000
_cell.length_b   1.000
_cell.length_c   1.000
_cell.angle_alpha   90.00
_cell.angle_beta   90.00
_cell.angle_gamma   90.00
#
_symmetry.space_group_name_H-M   'P 1'
#
loop_
_entity.id
_entity.type
_entity.pdbx_description
1 polymer ?
#
loop_
_entity_poly.entity_id
_entity_poly.type
_entity_poly.pdbx_seq_one_letter_code
_entity_poly.pdbx_strand_id
1 'polypeptide(L)'
;MAVEELRVSGSVKLRGPLKLGSVDVSGSLSIEGDVEVGVLEVSGSARISGNLTGREVRASGSLNVKGSLEVTELRISGSFEVSERVRVGILEVSGSMKVLNVEVSEARIDGGVRVGKAYWKENCLRERLGGFRAGHRL
;
A
#
# COMPACT_ATOMS: atom_id res chain seq x y z
N MET A 1 -10.70 18.28 -5.83
CA MET A 1 -10.41 18.30 -7.29
C MET A 1 -10.51 16.88 -7.80
N ALA A 2 -11.20 16.66 -8.92
CA ALA A 2 -11.37 15.33 -9.52
C ALA A 2 -10.59 15.26 -10.84
N VAL A 3 -9.82 14.20 -11.03
CA VAL A 3 -9.01 13.95 -12.23
C VAL A 3 -9.32 12.54 -12.71
N GLU A 4 -9.69 12.36 -13.98
CA GLU A 4 -10.01 11.02 -14.49
C GLU A 4 -8.74 10.20 -14.80
N GLU A 5 -7.71 10.83 -15.36
CA GLU A 5 -6.42 10.19 -15.64
C GLU A 5 -5.26 11.08 -15.18
N LEU A 6 -4.36 10.51 -14.37
CA LEU A 6 -3.14 11.18 -13.93
C LEU A 6 -1.93 10.33 -14.31
N ARG A 7 -1.06 10.86 -15.19
CA ARG A 7 0.24 10.24 -15.50
C ARG A 7 1.38 11.05 -14.91
N VAL A 8 2.31 10.37 -14.27
CA VAL A 8 3.46 10.98 -13.60
C VAL A 8 4.74 10.32 -14.07
N SER A 9 5.41 10.94 -15.04
CA SER A 9 6.71 10.44 -15.55
C SER A 9 7.92 11.11 -14.88
N GLY A 10 7.72 12.30 -14.28
CA GLY A 10 8.75 13.08 -13.61
C GLY A 10 8.57 13.13 -12.09
N SER A 11 8.78 14.30 -11.48
CA SER A 11 8.47 14.52 -10.06
C SER A 11 7.26 15.43 -9.92
N VAL A 12 6.20 14.95 -9.28
CA VAL A 12 4.95 15.70 -9.07
C VAL A 12 4.67 15.79 -7.57
N LYS A 13 4.35 17.01 -7.12
CA LYS A 13 3.88 17.26 -5.75
C LYS A 13 2.47 17.82 -5.81
N LEU A 14 1.53 17.16 -5.14
CA LEU A 14 0.16 17.61 -5.00
C LEU A 14 -0.17 17.86 -3.54
N ARG A 15 -1.02 18.84 -3.29
CA ARG A 15 -1.45 19.23 -1.93
C ARG A 15 -2.97 19.28 -1.87
N GLY A 16 -3.53 18.82 -0.76
CA GLY A 16 -4.96 18.75 -0.51
C GLY A 16 -5.60 17.43 -0.96
N PRO A 17 -6.93 17.29 -0.75
CA PRO A 17 -7.66 16.08 -1.08
C PRO A 17 -7.84 15.93 -2.59
N LEU A 18 -7.49 14.75 -3.11
CA LEU A 18 -7.53 14.42 -4.53
C LEU A 18 -8.46 13.23 -4.79
N LYS A 19 -9.32 13.36 -5.80
CA LYS A 19 -10.08 12.24 -6.36
C LYS A 19 -9.51 11.93 -7.74
N LEU A 20 -9.01 10.72 -7.93
CA LEU A 20 -8.34 10.26 -9.14
C LEU A 20 -9.08 9.04 -9.70
N GLY A 21 -9.29 8.96 -11.00
CA GLY A 21 -9.87 7.78 -11.64
C GLY A 21 -8.81 6.69 -11.81
N SER A 22 -7.94 6.91 -12.79
CA SER A 22 -6.80 6.06 -13.14
C SER A 22 -5.50 6.83 -12.96
N VAL A 23 -4.55 6.25 -12.24
CA VAL A 23 -3.27 6.90 -11.93
C VAL A 23 -2.13 5.99 -12.34
N ASP A 24 -1.24 6.50 -13.19
CA ASP A 24 0.02 5.85 -13.53
C ASP A 24 1.20 6.68 -13.02
N VAL A 25 2.04 6.06 -12.19
CA VAL A 25 3.24 6.69 -11.62
C VAL A 25 4.48 5.93 -12.08
N SER A 26 5.13 6.47 -13.10
CA SER A 26 6.43 6.01 -13.59
C SER A 26 7.60 6.72 -12.89
N GLY A 27 7.40 7.96 -12.42
CA GLY A 27 8.42 8.79 -11.75
C GLY A 27 8.28 8.82 -10.22
N SER A 28 8.27 10.04 -9.65
CA SER A 28 8.13 10.31 -8.21
C SER A 28 6.88 11.15 -7.92
N LEU A 29 5.94 10.58 -7.18
CA LEU A 29 4.72 11.26 -6.75
C LEU A 29 4.77 11.54 -5.24
N SER A 30 4.52 12.79 -4.84
CA SER A 30 4.29 13.15 -3.44
C SER A 30 2.94 13.83 -3.29
N ILE A 31 2.11 13.29 -2.42
CA ILE A 31 0.79 13.85 -2.13
C ILE A 31 0.72 14.19 -0.64
N GLU A 32 0.47 15.46 -0.34
CA GLU A 32 0.18 15.95 1.01
C GLU A 32 -1.33 16.15 1.14
N GLY A 33 -2.04 15.09 1.53
CA GLY A 33 -3.48 15.09 1.72
C GLY A 33 -4.08 13.70 1.52
N ASP A 34 -5.41 13.61 1.62
CA ASP A 34 -6.16 12.39 1.36
C ASP A 34 -6.32 12.14 -0.14
N VAL A 35 -6.21 10.88 -0.54
CA VAL A 35 -6.31 10.44 -1.93
C VAL A 35 -7.40 9.40 -2.02
N GLU A 36 -8.35 9.64 -2.90
CA GLU A 36 -9.32 8.64 -3.33
C GLU A 36 -9.01 8.29 -4.78
N VAL A 37 -8.75 7.02 -5.07
CA VAL A 37 -8.35 6.56 -6.40
C VAL A 37 -9.14 5.33 -6.83
N GLY A 38 -9.60 5.29 -8.08
CA GLY A 38 -10.20 4.07 -8.63
C GLY A 38 -9.15 2.97 -8.80
N VAL A 39 -8.21 3.21 -9.71
CA VAL A 39 -7.09 2.31 -10.02
C VAL A 39 -5.78 3.09 -9.92
N LEU A 40 -4.86 2.59 -9.09
CA LEU A 40 -3.54 3.20 -8.89
C LEU A 40 -2.45 2.21 -9.28
N GLU A 41 -1.65 2.58 -10.27
CA GLU A 41 -0.44 1.83 -10.65
C GLU A 41 0.81 2.65 -10.34
N VAL A 42 1.70 2.07 -9.54
CA VAL A 42 2.96 2.69 -9.13
C VAL A 42 4.13 1.82 -9.56
N SER A 43 4.78 2.24 -10.64
CA SER A 43 6.01 1.65 -11.14
C SER A 43 7.26 2.30 -10.54
N GLY A 44 7.20 3.60 -10.25
CA GLY A 44 8.30 4.38 -9.67
C GLY A 44 8.25 4.47 -8.14
N SER A 45 8.18 5.70 -7.62
CA SER A 45 8.07 5.99 -6.19
C SER A 45 6.87 6.88 -5.89
N ALA A 46 6.05 6.50 -4.92
CA ALA A 46 4.91 7.29 -4.49
C ALA A 46 4.90 7.45 -2.96
N ARG A 47 4.68 8.68 -2.50
CA ARG A 47 4.59 9.05 -1.09
C ARG A 47 3.29 9.78 -0.83
N ILE A 48 2.48 9.26 0.09
CA ILE A 48 1.19 9.82 0.45
C ILE A 48 1.22 10.12 1.94
N SER A 49 1.06 11.38 2.32
CA SER A 49 1.10 11.78 3.72
C SER A 49 -0.25 11.59 4.44
N GLY A 50 -1.37 11.59 3.70
CA GLY A 50 -2.72 11.37 4.24
C GLY A 50 -3.22 9.95 4.04
N ASN A 51 -4.55 9.80 3.98
CA ASN A 51 -5.20 8.52 3.76
C ASN A 51 -5.29 8.18 2.27
N LEU A 52 -5.16 6.89 1.93
CA LEU A 52 -5.34 6.39 0.57
C LEU A 52 -6.54 5.45 0.55
N THR A 53 -7.59 5.84 -0.17
CA THR A 53 -8.78 5.02 -0.38
C THR A 53 -8.90 4.66 -1.84
N GLY A 54 -9.28 3.42 -2.16
CA GLY A 54 -9.47 3.04 -3.55
C GLY A 54 -10.06 1.67 -3.82
N ARG A 55 -10.18 1.30 -5.09
CA ARG A 55 -10.64 -0.05 -5.46
C ARG A 55 -9.48 -1.00 -5.65
N GLU A 56 -8.58 -0.66 -6.58
CA GLU A 56 -7.44 -1.49 -6.95
C GLU A 56 -6.15 -0.68 -6.86
N VAL A 57 -5.16 -1.21 -6.15
CA VAL A 57 -3.83 -0.59 -6.02
C VAL A 57 -2.77 -1.61 -6.39
N ARG A 58 -1.91 -1.25 -7.34
CA ARG A 58 -0.76 -2.02 -7.79
C ARG A 58 0.52 -1.23 -7.50
N ALA A 59 1.37 -1.80 -6.67
CA ALA A 59 2.66 -1.23 -6.33
C ALA A 59 3.79 -2.16 -6.80
N SER A 60 4.34 -1.86 -7.98
CA SER A 60 5.52 -2.54 -8.53
C SER A 60 6.82 -1.92 -8.01
N GLY A 61 6.81 -0.62 -7.73
CA GLY A 61 7.96 0.13 -7.22
C GLY A 61 7.96 0.31 -5.70
N SER A 62 8.16 1.54 -5.24
CA SER A 62 8.14 1.91 -3.82
C SER A 62 6.94 2.78 -3.48
N LEU A 63 6.08 2.34 -2.58
CA LEU A 63 4.90 3.08 -2.14
C LEU A 63 4.94 3.26 -0.61
N ASN A 64 4.91 4.52 -0.17
CA ASN A 64 4.97 4.91 1.24
C ASN A 64 3.71 5.69 1.61
N VAL A 65 2.90 5.14 2.51
CA VAL A 65 1.67 5.78 2.99
C VAL A 65 1.82 6.06 4.48
N LYS A 66 1.78 7.34 4.86
CA LYS A 66 1.84 7.71 6.27
C LYS A 66 0.53 7.51 6.99
N GLY A 67 -0.60 7.80 6.35
CA GLY A 67 -1.92 7.61 6.94
C GLY A 67 -2.43 6.18 6.79
N SER A 68 -3.75 6.06 6.74
CA SER A 68 -4.42 4.77 6.56
C SER A 68 -4.62 4.42 5.08
N LEU A 69 -4.56 3.13 4.75
CA LEU A 69 -4.88 2.61 3.42
C LEU A 69 -6.15 1.75 3.51
N GLU A 70 -7.17 2.05 2.70
CA GLU A 70 -8.38 1.25 2.60
C GLU A 70 -8.69 0.95 1.12
N VAL A 71 -8.50 -0.30 0.70
CA VAL A 71 -8.77 -0.72 -0.69
C VAL A 71 -9.41 -2.10 -0.79
N THR A 72 -10.00 -2.43 -1.94
CA THR A 72 -10.61 -3.76 -2.13
C THR A 72 -9.55 -4.81 -2.48
N GLU A 73 -8.71 -4.51 -3.48
CA GLU A 73 -7.60 -5.35 -3.92
C GLU A 73 -6.28 -4.58 -3.85
N LEU A 74 -5.27 -5.16 -3.20
CA LEU A 74 -3.93 -4.59 -3.10
C LEU A 74 -2.89 -5.59 -3.59
N ARG A 75 -2.17 -5.23 -4.65
CA ARG A 75 -1.08 -6.02 -5.23
C ARG A 75 0.26 -5.33 -5.05
N ILE A 76 1.22 -6.06 -4.51
CA ILE A 76 2.53 -5.52 -4.14
C ILE A 76 3.62 -6.44 -4.65
N SER A 77 4.36 -5.98 -5.66
CA SER A 77 5.54 -6.68 -6.18
C SER A 77 6.84 -6.04 -5.69
N GLY A 78 6.80 -4.78 -5.24
CA GLY A 78 7.97 -4.03 -4.81
C GLY A 78 8.07 -3.84 -3.29
N SER A 79 8.32 -2.60 -2.86
CA SER A 79 8.42 -2.19 -1.46
C SER A 79 7.23 -1.36 -1.05
N PHE A 80 6.46 -1.84 -0.07
CA PHE A 80 5.31 -1.11 0.46
C PHE A 80 5.44 -0.85 1.94
N GLU A 81 5.31 0.41 2.35
CA GLU A 81 5.38 0.79 3.76
C GLU A 81 4.18 1.64 4.18
N VAL A 82 3.53 1.23 5.29
CA VAL A 82 2.40 1.96 5.88
C VAL A 82 2.63 2.19 7.36
N SER A 83 2.50 3.45 7.78
CA SER A 83 2.76 3.85 9.16
C SER A 83 1.56 3.68 10.10
N GLU A 84 0.32 3.72 9.61
CA GLU A 84 -0.85 3.54 10.46
C GLU A 84 -1.53 2.17 10.31
N ARG A 85 -2.60 2.11 9.51
CA ARG A 85 -3.45 0.93 9.34
C ARG A 85 -3.67 0.64 7.86
N VAL A 86 -3.69 -0.64 7.52
CA VAL A 86 -3.98 -1.14 6.19
C VAL A 86 -5.22 -2.01 6.27
N ARG A 87 -6.27 -1.66 5.55
CA ARG A 87 -7.49 -2.43 5.45
C ARG A 87 -7.72 -2.85 4.00
N VAL A 88 -7.71 -4.15 3.77
CA VAL A 88 -7.82 -4.71 2.42
C VAL A 88 -8.74 -5.91 2.39
N GLY A 89 -9.51 -6.05 1.30
CA GLY A 89 -10.24 -7.30 1.03
C GLY A 89 -9.27 -8.42 0.69
N ILE A 90 -8.62 -8.29 -0.46
CA ILE A 90 -7.67 -9.27 -1.01
C ILE A 90 -6.29 -8.62 -1.14
N LEU A 91 -5.31 -9.17 -0.41
CA LEU A 91 -3.93 -8.71 -0.41
C LEU A 91 -3.02 -9.73 -1.11
N GLU A 92 -2.31 -9.33 -2.15
CA GLU A 92 -1.29 -10.15 -2.80
C GLU A 92 0.08 -9.47 -2.70
N VAL A 93 1.06 -10.15 -2.11
CA VAL A 93 2.41 -9.61 -1.90
C VAL A 93 3.45 -10.59 -2.42
N SER A 94 4.13 -10.24 -3.51
CA SER A 94 5.30 -10.96 -4.02
C SER A 94 6.63 -10.30 -3.62
N GLY A 95 6.57 -9.09 -3.06
CA GLY A 95 7.74 -8.27 -2.71
C GLY A 95 8.01 -8.19 -1.21
N SER A 96 8.38 -6.99 -0.76
CA SER A 96 8.60 -6.64 0.64
C SER A 96 7.54 -5.68 1.15
N MET A 97 6.81 -6.06 2.19
CA MET A 97 5.79 -5.21 2.80
C MET A 97 6.12 -4.96 4.25
N LYS A 98 6.08 -3.69 4.67
CA LYS A 98 6.35 -3.26 6.05
C LYS A 98 5.22 -2.40 6.58
N VAL A 99 4.41 -2.96 7.47
CA VAL A 99 3.25 -2.23 8.01
C VAL A 99 3.10 -2.44 9.50
N LEU A 100 2.56 -1.44 10.19
CA LEU A 100 2.35 -1.50 11.63
C LEU A 100 1.06 -2.24 12.01
N ASN A 101 -0.05 -1.98 11.32
CA ASN A 101 -1.31 -2.68 11.51
C ASN A 101 -1.89 -3.07 10.14
N VAL A 102 -2.24 -4.34 9.98
CA VAL A 102 -2.90 -4.85 8.79
C VAL A 102 -4.16 -5.61 9.18
N GLU A 103 -5.24 -5.32 8.47
CA GLU A 103 -6.55 -5.93 8.55
C GLU A 103 -6.93 -6.41 7.14
N VAL A 104 -6.84 -7.71 6.91
CA VAL A 104 -7.12 -8.33 5.61
C VAL A 104 -8.15 -9.43 5.72
N SER A 105 -9.00 -9.57 4.71
CA SER A 105 -9.95 -10.69 4.66
C SER A 105 -9.29 -11.93 4.08
N GLU A 106 -8.56 -11.78 2.97
CA GLU A 106 -7.74 -12.82 2.35
C GLU A 106 -6.37 -12.24 1.99
N ALA A 107 -5.30 -12.98 2.25
CA ALA A 107 -3.95 -12.59 1.86
C ALA A 107 -3.17 -13.74 1.24
N ARG A 108 -2.46 -13.45 0.16
CA ARG A 108 -1.46 -14.31 -0.46
C ARG A 108 -0.11 -13.62 -0.42
N ILE A 109 0.88 -14.32 0.11
CA ILE A 109 2.22 -13.76 0.29
C ILE A 109 3.20 -14.73 -0.34
N ASP A 110 3.79 -14.30 -1.46
CA ASP A 110 4.86 -14.95 -2.21
C ASP A 110 6.15 -14.12 -2.09
N GLY A 111 6.48 -13.66 -0.86
CA GLY A 111 7.53 -12.68 -0.64
C GLY A 111 7.91 -12.47 0.83
N GLY A 112 8.70 -11.44 1.10
CA GLY A 112 9.24 -11.12 2.43
C GLY A 112 8.42 -10.06 3.15
N VAL A 113 7.46 -10.44 3.97
CA VAL A 113 6.63 -9.49 4.73
C VAL A 113 7.20 -9.24 6.13
N ARG A 114 7.39 -7.98 6.50
CA ARG A 114 7.78 -7.51 7.84
C ARG A 114 6.66 -6.71 8.49
N VAL A 115 5.75 -7.39 9.17
CA VAL A 115 4.66 -6.73 9.91
C VAL A 115 5.10 -6.44 11.34
N GLY A 116 4.76 -5.25 11.85
CA GLY A 116 4.93 -4.90 13.26
C GLY A 116 3.86 -5.57 14.13
N LYS A 117 2.58 -5.30 13.85
CA LYS A 117 1.42 -5.96 14.45
C LYS A 117 0.45 -6.35 13.32
N ALA A 118 -0.05 -7.57 13.34
CA ALA A 118 -0.98 -8.06 12.34
C ALA A 118 -2.27 -8.52 13.01
N TYR A 119 -3.42 -8.04 12.54
CA TYR A 119 -4.73 -8.44 13.05
C TYR A 119 -5.46 -9.20 11.94
N TRP A 120 -5.70 -10.48 12.18
CA TRP A 120 -6.37 -11.37 11.25
C TRP A 120 -7.73 -11.71 11.84
N LYS A 121 -8.80 -11.63 11.04
CA LYS A 121 -10.10 -12.17 11.46
C LYS A 121 -9.91 -13.67 11.62
N GLU A 122 -10.20 -14.16 12.82
CA GLU A 122 -9.83 -15.47 13.33
C GLU A 122 -10.03 -16.60 12.31
N ASN A 123 -8.99 -17.44 12.20
CA ASN A 123 -8.95 -18.82 11.70
C ASN A 123 -8.04 -19.12 10.50
N CYS A 124 -6.75 -18.75 10.58
CA CYS A 124 -5.72 -19.42 9.78
C CYS A 124 -4.43 -19.60 10.60
N LEU A 125 -4.37 -20.70 11.35
CA LEU A 125 -3.19 -21.09 12.12
C LEU A 125 -2.67 -22.41 11.54
N ARG A 126 -1.65 -22.31 10.67
CA ARG A 126 -0.62 -23.35 10.52
C ARG A 126 0.65 -22.84 9.82
N GLU A 127 1.59 -22.46 10.68
CA GLU A 127 3.02 -22.78 10.70
C GLU A 127 3.92 -22.76 9.44
N ARG A 128 5.14 -22.27 9.70
CA ARG A 128 6.42 -22.37 8.97
C ARG A 128 6.62 -21.47 7.75
N LEU A 129 7.04 -20.23 7.98
CA LEU A 129 7.93 -19.55 7.04
C LEU A 129 9.10 -18.91 7.78
N GLY A 130 10.29 -19.44 7.52
CA GLY A 130 11.60 -18.99 8.01
C GLY A 130 12.03 -17.65 7.42
N GLY A 131 11.26 -16.59 7.68
CA GLY A 131 11.57 -15.22 7.25
C GLY A 131 11.08 -14.13 8.19
N PHE A 132 10.32 -14.47 9.24
CA PHE A 132 9.83 -13.50 10.23
C PHE A 132 10.94 -13.15 11.23
N ARG A 133 11.80 -12.18 10.88
CA ARG A 133 12.60 -11.46 11.88
C ARG A 133 11.71 -10.39 12.51
N ALA A 134 10.94 -10.78 13.52
CA ALA A 134 10.46 -9.83 14.52
C ALA A 134 11.70 -9.26 15.22
N GLY A 135 12.10 -8.04 14.86
CA GLY A 135 13.18 -7.33 15.53
C GLY A 135 12.72 -6.89 16.91
N HIS A 136 12.70 -7.81 17.87
CA HIS A 136 12.59 -7.45 19.28
C HIS A 136 14.01 -7.14 19.76
N ARG A 137 14.37 -5.85 19.80
CA ARG A 137 15.53 -5.37 20.54
C ARG A 137 15.02 -4.82 21.87
N LEU A 138 15.20 -5.59 22.93
CA LEU A 138 15.50 -5.07 24.26
C LEU A 138 16.90 -5.57 24.60
#